data_AF-A0A962IQ85-F1
#
_entry.id   AF-A0A962IQ85-F1
#
_cell.length_a   1.000
_cell.length_b   1.000
_cell.length_c   1.000
_cell.angle_alpha   90.00
_cell.angle_beta   90.00
_cell.angle_gamma   90.00
#
_symmetry.space_group_name_H-M   'P 1'
#
loop_
_entity.id
_entity.type
_entity.pdbx_description
1 polymer ?
#
loop_
_entity_poly.entity_id
_entity_poly.type
_entity_poly.pdbx_seq_one_letter_code
_entity_poly.pdbx_strand_id
1 'polypeptide(L)'
;VYAEAAGLRLPRTTREIAEMRGQKVARDRLRSGDLVLFGDRRVNHVGIYVGEGRFVHAPSSGGTVRLDHLDGHYWRDHWIAAKRIW
;
A
#
# COMPACT_ATOMS: atom_id res chain seq x y z
N VAL A 1 1.50 14.98 -0.74
CA VAL A 1 0.72 14.07 -1.61
C VAL A 1 0.42 12.72 -0.93
N TYR A 2 1.36 11.84 -0.55
CA TYR A 2 1.04 10.59 0.18
C TYR A 2 0.30 10.78 1.53
N ALA A 3 0.52 11.92 2.18
CA ALA A 3 -0.09 12.25 3.47
C ALA A 3 -1.59 12.64 3.38
N GLU A 4 -2.12 12.93 2.19
CA GLU A 4 -3.50 13.44 2.03
C GLU A 4 -4.50 12.37 1.54
N ALA A 5 -4.04 11.24 1.00
CA ALA A 5 -4.93 10.30 0.31
C ALA A 5 -5.82 9.44 1.23
N ALA A 6 -5.60 9.45 2.56
CA ALA A 6 -6.37 8.62 3.49
C ALA A 6 -6.92 9.35 4.73
N GLY A 7 -6.68 10.66 4.88
CA GLY A 7 -7.01 11.37 6.13
C GLY A 7 -6.24 10.85 7.36
N LEU A 8 -5.27 9.94 7.17
CA LEU A 8 -4.44 9.35 8.21
C LEU A 8 -3.12 10.11 8.31
N ARG A 9 -2.70 10.44 9.53
CA ARG A 9 -1.33 10.88 9.82
C ARG A 9 -0.38 9.71 9.62
N LEU A 10 -0.01 9.45 8.37
CA LEU A 10 0.96 8.41 8.04
C LEU A 10 2.37 8.91 8.40
N PRO A 11 3.20 8.03 9.00
CA PRO A 11 4.62 8.28 9.13
C PRO A 11 5.27 8.63 7.80
N ARG A 12 6.41 9.34 7.83
CA ARG A 12 7.05 9.83 6.60
C ARG A 12 7.69 8.72 5.78
N THR A 13 8.03 7.58 6.40
CA THR A 13 8.75 6.50 5.71
C THR A 13 7.89 5.25 5.56
N THR A 14 8.08 4.52 4.45
CA THR A 14 7.42 3.23 4.18
C THR A 14 7.72 2.19 5.24
N ARG A 15 8.90 2.26 5.86
CA ARG A 15 9.29 1.40 6.98
C ARG A 15 8.43 1.64 8.22
N GLU A 16 8.29 2.89 8.65
CA GLU A 16 7.46 3.24 9.81
C GLU A 16 6.00 2.85 9.56
N ILE A 17 5.49 3.06 8.34
CA ILE A 17 4.15 2.63 7.94
C ILE A 17 4.00 1.10 8.09
N ALA A 18 4.99 0.32 7.64
CA ALA A 18 4.98 -1.13 7.77
C ALA A 18 5.00 -1.60 9.25
N GLU A 19 5.58 -0.80 10.15
CA GLU A 19 5.67 -1.06 11.59
C GLU A 19 4.42 -0.57 12.38
N MET A 20 3.53 0.22 11.77
CA MET A 20 2.29 0.70 12.42
C MET A 20 1.44 -0.46 12.98
N ARG A 21 0.75 -0.24 14.10
CA ARG A 21 -0.17 -1.24 14.64
C ARG A 21 -1.34 -1.46 13.68
N GLY A 22 -1.75 -2.71 13.52
CA GLY A 22 -2.85 -3.10 12.65
C GLY A 22 -2.90 -4.62 12.42
N GLN A 23 -3.97 -5.08 11.79
CA GLN A 23 -4.16 -6.49 11.45
C GLN A 23 -3.53 -6.79 10.09
N LYS A 24 -2.82 -7.92 9.97
CA LYS A 24 -2.48 -8.48 8.66
C LYS A 24 -3.75 -8.98 7.98
N VAL A 25 -3.98 -8.55 6.74
CA VAL A 25 -5.16 -8.91 5.95
C VAL A 25 -4.74 -9.85 4.84
N ALA A 26 -5.50 -10.92 4.64
CA ALA A 26 -5.33 -11.81 3.50
C ALA A 26 -5.81 -11.13 2.21
N ARG A 27 -5.21 -11.47 1.07
CA ARG A 27 -5.45 -10.78 -0.22
C ARG A 27 -6.93 -10.84 -0.66
N ASP A 28 -7.61 -11.93 -0.34
CA ASP A 28 -9.05 -12.17 -0.59
C ASP A 28 -9.98 -11.43 0.38
N ARG A 29 -9.46 -10.83 1.46
CA ARG A 29 -10.21 -10.10 2.50
C ARG A 29 -9.94 -8.60 2.49
N LEU A 30 -9.28 -8.11 1.45
CA LEU A 30 -8.98 -6.71 1.27
C LEU A 30 -10.25 -5.87 1.20
N ARG A 31 -10.22 -4.74 1.92
CA ARG A 31 -11.25 -3.71 1.89
C ARG A 31 -10.62 -2.37 1.56
N SER A 32 -11.40 -1.49 0.95
CA SER A 32 -10.93 -0.14 0.63
C SER A 32 -10.39 0.53 1.89
N GLY A 33 -9.20 1.15 1.76
CA GLY A 33 -8.45 1.71 2.88
C GLY A 33 -7.36 0.81 3.47
N ASP A 34 -7.35 -0.49 3.16
CA ASP A 34 -6.24 -1.37 3.56
C ASP A 34 -4.94 -0.94 2.88
N LEU A 35 -3.84 -0.96 3.63
CA LEU A 35 -2.51 -0.72 3.10
C LEU A 35 -1.99 -1.98 2.44
N VAL A 36 -1.52 -1.86 1.20
CA VAL A 36 -0.81 -2.92 0.47
C VAL A 36 0.67 -2.58 0.43
N LEU A 37 1.51 -3.52 0.84
CA LEU A 37 2.94 -3.32 1.07
C LEU A 37 3.72 -4.12 0.03
N PHE A 38 4.69 -3.47 -0.60
CA PHE A 38 5.51 -4.07 -1.65
C PHE A 38 7.01 -3.88 -1.42
N GLY A 39 7.79 -4.77 -2.03
CA GLY A 39 9.24 -4.77 -2.08
C GLY A 39 9.82 -6.17 -2.28
N ASP A 40 11.14 -6.30 -2.28
CA ASP A 40 11.83 -7.60 -2.36
C ASP A 40 12.07 -8.19 -0.96
N ARG A 41 13.13 -7.73 -0.27
CA ARG A 41 13.53 -8.22 1.06
C ARG A 41 12.94 -7.38 2.21
N ARG A 42 12.50 -6.17 1.90
CA ARG A 42 12.00 -5.18 2.85
C ARG A 42 10.95 -4.34 2.14
N VAL A 43 9.97 -3.84 2.90
CA VAL A 43 8.98 -2.91 2.39
C VAL A 43 9.68 -1.63 1.92
N ASN A 44 9.56 -1.32 0.64
CA ASN A 44 10.07 -0.10 0.04
C ASN A 44 8.95 0.74 -0.60
N HIS A 45 7.76 0.17 -0.77
CA HIS A 45 6.62 0.83 -1.40
C HIS A 45 5.29 0.48 -0.70
N VAL A 46 4.35 1.42 -0.69
CA VAL A 46 3.03 1.27 -0.06
C VAL A 46 1.95 1.81 -0.98
N GLY A 47 0.83 1.12 -1.09
CA GLY A 47 -0.39 1.61 -1.71
C GLY A 47 -1.58 1.55 -0.77
N ILE A 48 -2.66 2.23 -1.13
CA ILE A 48 -3.97 2.12 -0.46
C ILE A 48 -4.88 1.35 -1.40
N TYR A 49 -5.39 0.21 -0.95
CA TYR A 49 -6.36 -0.58 -1.71
C TYR A 49 -7.67 0.20 -1.85
N VAL A 50 -8.26 0.20 -3.04
CA VAL A 50 -9.50 0.93 -3.34
C VAL A 50 -10.65 0.04 -3.82
N GLY A 51 -10.43 -1.28 -3.89
CA GLY A 51 -11.44 -2.26 -4.30
C GLY A 51 -11.11 -2.94 -5.62
N GLU A 52 -11.77 -4.07 -5.89
CA GLU A 52 -11.69 -4.81 -7.15
C GLU A 52 -10.26 -5.08 -7.65
N GLY A 53 -9.35 -5.47 -6.74
CA GLY A 53 -7.96 -5.75 -7.09
C GLY A 53 -7.11 -4.50 -7.37
N ARG A 54 -7.64 -3.28 -7.19
CA ARG A 54 -6.95 -2.02 -7.49
C ARG A 54 -6.47 -1.30 -6.24
N PHE A 55 -5.42 -0.51 -6.41
CA PHE A 55 -4.86 0.33 -5.35
C PHE A 55 -4.30 1.63 -5.91
N VAL A 56 -4.33 2.67 -5.08
CA VAL A 56 -3.75 3.98 -5.38
C VAL A 56 -2.39 4.10 -4.70
N HIS A 57 -1.41 4.68 -5.39
CA HIS A 57 -0.06 4.90 -4.88
C HIS A 57 0.60 6.09 -5.58
N ALA A 58 1.65 6.67 -4.99
CA ALA A 58 2.50 7.63 -5.68
C ALA A 58 3.88 6.98 -5.94
N PRO A 59 4.37 6.94 -7.18
CA PRO A 59 5.75 6.51 -7.45
C PRO A 59 6.77 7.42 -6.74
N SER A 60 8.04 7.00 -6.67
CA SER A 60 9.15 7.81 -6.15
C SER A 60 9.24 9.20 -6.82
N SER A 61 9.97 10.12 -6.16
CA SER A 61 10.08 11.57 -6.42
C SER A 61 9.70 12.02 -7.85
N GLY A 62 8.65 12.83 -7.95
CA GLY A 62 8.18 13.43 -9.22
C GLY A 62 7.01 12.69 -9.87
N GLY A 63 6.62 11.52 -9.36
CA GLY A 63 5.47 10.77 -9.87
C GLY A 63 4.12 11.38 -9.49
N THR A 64 3.19 11.39 -10.45
CA THR A 64 1.75 11.63 -10.19
C THR A 64 1.16 10.42 -9.46
N VAL A 65 0.13 10.65 -8.65
CA VAL A 65 -0.69 9.56 -8.07
C VAL A 65 -1.25 8.69 -9.19
N ARG A 66 -1.12 7.36 -9.05
CA ARG A 66 -1.57 6.37 -10.04
C ARG A 66 -2.46 5.33 -9.40
N LEU A 67 -3.32 4.76 -10.23
CA LEU A 67 -4.16 3.61 -9.93
C LEU A 67 -3.60 2.40 -10.68
N ASP A 68 -3.28 1.33 -9.96
CA ASP A 68 -2.74 0.11 -10.53
C ASP A 68 -3.49 -1.13 -10.01
N HIS A 69 -3.29 -2.27 -10.68
CA HIS A 69 -3.89 -3.56 -10.30
C HIS A 69 -2.88 -4.44 -9.56
N LEU A 70 -3.31 -5.10 -8.48
CA LEU A 70 -2.52 -6.04 -7.71
C LEU A 70 -2.06 -7.26 -8.52
N ASP A 71 -2.75 -7.57 -9.63
CA ASP A 71 -2.41 -8.66 -10.54
C ASP A 71 -1.44 -8.25 -11.65
N GLY A 72 -1.04 -6.97 -11.71
CA GLY A 72 0.03 -6.51 -12.60
C GLY A 72 1.34 -7.21 -12.25
N HIS A 73 2.12 -7.59 -13.28
CA HIS A 73 3.33 -8.40 -13.13
C HIS A 73 4.26 -7.90 -12.01
N TYR A 74 4.62 -6.62 -12.05
CA TYR A 74 5.47 -6.01 -11.03
C TYR A 74 4.86 -6.13 -9.63
N TRP A 75 3.58 -5.79 -9.46
CA TRP A 75 2.93 -5.77 -8.14
C TRP A 75 2.71 -7.16 -7.55
N ARG A 76 2.49 -8.18 -8.39
CA ARG A 76 2.44 -9.57 -7.93
C ARG A 76 3.79 -10.05 -7.42
N ASP A 77 4.86 -9.78 -8.17
CA ASP A 77 6.19 -10.28 -7.85
C ASP A 77 6.77 -9.63 -6.59
N HIS A 78 6.37 -8.39 -6.32
CA HIS A 78 6.85 -7.61 -5.17
C HIS A 78 5.85 -7.58 -4.02
N TRP A 79 4.83 -8.44 -3.99
CA TRP A 79 3.86 -8.48 -2.90
C TRP A 79 4.50 -8.95 -1.59
N ILE A 80 4.37 -8.16 -0.52
CA ILE A 80 4.82 -8.55 0.82
C ILE A 80 3.63 -8.89 1.73
N ALA A 81 2.72 -7.94 1.91
CA ALA A 81 1.58 -8.10 2.83
C ALA A 81 0.52 -7.03 2.61
N ALA A 82 -0.67 -7.25 3.19
CA ALA A 82 -1.64 -6.19 3.42
C ALA A 82 -1.90 -5.98 4.92
N LYS A 83 -2.21 -4.74 5.30
CA LYS A 83 -2.52 -4.36 6.68
C LYS A 83 -3.71 -3.42 6.75
N ARG A 84 -4.61 -3.71 7.68
CA ARG A 84 -5.68 -2.79 8.10
C ARG A 84 -5.24 -2.06 9.35
N ILE A 85 -5.19 -0.74 9.25
CA ILE A 85 -4.85 0.16 10.36
C ILE A 85 -6.16 0.66 11.00
N TRP A 86 -6.15 0.85 12.32
CA TRP A 86 -7.24 1.43 13.11
C TRP A 86 -6.67 2.44 14.11
#